data_AF-A0A4R7ZLN0-F1
#
_entry.id   AF-A0A4R7ZLN0-F1
#
_cell.length_a   1.000
_cell.length_b   1.000
_cell.length_c   1.000
_cell.angle_alpha   90.00
_cell.angle_beta   90.00
_cell.angle_gamma   90.00
#
_symmetry.space_group_name_H-M   'P 1'
#
loop_
_entity.id
_entity.type
_entity.pdbx_description
1 polymer ?
#
loop_
_entity_poly.entity_id
_entity_poly.type
_entity_poly.pdbx_seq_one_letter_code
_entity_poly.pdbx_strand_id
1 'polypeptide(L)'
;MDLWRARDLVFGAGDRVRTWGRLVTGPDGDWLDVARVHDLIIRPPGWKSDRSIRLIGAEAVPTDVAPNGIRGHLSVVGIWRDESIEVEAQRQERLPRESHPEWRDPLCPPPHGGWRHHVRDLDVDIDFGDLESSGAIVHRVIFRPSPDHEVLVVAATDVDAMKRQLSKHFPDQLCVVPSPFTCAQLDELRDVLRANWRDWRLESFGTGSDAQAQPFIMAQPIQVTAEMAAWADTLPDGLLRLRPAISPV
;
A
#
# COMPACT_ATOMS: atom_id res chain seq x y z
N MET A 1 8.24 9.95 -1.98
CA MET A 1 7.91 8.86 -2.92
C MET A 1 7.70 9.51 -4.26
N ASP A 2 8.60 9.25 -5.20
CA ASP A 2 8.42 9.73 -6.57
C ASP A 2 7.16 9.08 -7.15
N LEU A 3 6.27 9.90 -7.70
CA LEU A 3 5.05 9.46 -8.37
C LEU A 3 5.43 8.94 -9.75
N TRP A 4 5.87 7.69 -9.82
CA TRP A 4 6.06 7.02 -11.10
C TRP A 4 4.70 6.85 -11.77
N ARG A 5 4.62 7.13 -13.08
CA ARG A 5 3.44 6.76 -13.86
C ARG A 5 3.42 5.24 -14.02
N ALA A 6 2.24 4.67 -14.24
CA ALA A 6 2.12 3.22 -14.39
C ALA A 6 3.00 2.68 -15.53
N ARG A 7 3.11 3.44 -16.63
CA ARG A 7 4.00 3.14 -17.76
C ARG A 7 5.49 3.05 -17.37
N ASP A 8 5.93 3.82 -16.38
CA ASP A 8 7.33 3.86 -15.95
C ASP A 8 7.70 2.61 -15.12
N LEU A 9 6.70 1.81 -14.73
CA LEU A 9 6.87 0.55 -14.01
C LEU A 9 6.92 -0.67 -14.94
N VAL A 10 6.64 -0.49 -16.23
CA VAL A 10 6.64 -1.58 -17.22
C VAL A 10 8.07 -1.87 -17.67
N PHE A 11 8.41 -3.16 -17.73
CA PHE A 11 9.70 -3.65 -18.22
C PHE A 11 9.53 -5.00 -18.93
N GLY A 12 10.49 -5.34 -19.78
CA GLY A 12 10.57 -6.58 -20.54
C GLY A 12 11.89 -7.34 -20.33
N ALA A 13 12.05 -8.44 -21.06
CA ALA A 13 13.28 -9.22 -21.01
C ALA A 13 14.47 -8.39 -21.52
N GLY A 14 15.58 -8.42 -20.79
CA GLY A 14 16.77 -7.60 -21.05
C GLY A 14 16.80 -6.28 -20.29
N ASP A 15 15.69 -5.84 -19.69
CA ASP A 15 15.67 -4.64 -18.87
C ASP A 15 16.29 -4.88 -17.50
N ARG A 16 16.87 -3.81 -16.95
CA ARG A 16 17.45 -3.83 -15.62
C ARG A 16 16.36 -3.59 -14.58
N VAL A 17 16.29 -4.49 -13.61
CA VAL A 17 15.25 -4.48 -12.56
C VAL A 17 15.86 -4.51 -11.17
N ARG A 18 15.09 -4.02 -10.21
CA ARG A 18 15.34 -4.14 -8.78
C ARG A 18 14.16 -4.81 -8.10
N THR A 19 14.47 -5.60 -7.09
CA THR A 19 13.48 -6.24 -6.22
C THR A 19 14.10 -6.52 -4.86
N TRP A 20 13.29 -6.96 -3.92
CA TRP A 20 13.75 -7.51 -2.67
C TRP A 20 12.77 -8.57 -2.18
N GLY A 21 13.26 -9.53 -1.40
CA GLY A 21 12.47 -10.65 -0.91
C GLY A 21 13.30 -11.60 -0.06
N ARG A 22 12.69 -12.68 0.36
CA ARG A 22 13.34 -13.71 1.17
C ARG A 22 14.13 -14.66 0.27
N LEU A 23 15.40 -14.88 0.56
CA LEU A 23 16.19 -15.88 -0.17
C LEU A 23 15.78 -17.31 0.22
N VAL A 24 15.52 -18.14 -0.78
CA VAL A 24 15.25 -19.57 -0.63
C VAL A 24 16.22 -20.36 -1.52
N THR A 25 17.14 -21.06 -0.88
CA THR A 25 18.11 -21.95 -1.55
C THR A 25 17.63 -23.39 -1.44
N GLY A 26 17.59 -24.10 -2.57
CA GLY A 26 17.17 -25.49 -2.65
C GLY A 26 17.90 -26.26 -3.76
N PRO A 27 17.62 -27.57 -3.91
CA PRO A 27 18.23 -28.39 -4.96
C PRO A 27 17.82 -27.97 -6.37
N ASP A 28 16.72 -27.21 -6.53
CA ASP A 28 16.25 -26.67 -7.80
C ASP A 28 16.85 -25.28 -8.12
N GLY A 29 17.69 -24.72 -7.26
CA GLY A 29 18.40 -23.46 -7.44
C GLY A 29 18.16 -22.44 -6.33
N ASP A 30 18.59 -21.22 -6.57
CA ASP A 30 18.34 -20.06 -5.70
C ASP A 30 17.12 -19.28 -6.18
N TRP A 31 16.28 -18.92 -5.22
CA TRP A 31 15.02 -18.24 -5.46
C TRP A 31 14.87 -17.04 -4.53
N LEU A 32 14.27 -15.98 -5.04
CA LEU A 32 13.84 -14.84 -4.25
C LEU A 32 12.31 -14.90 -4.11
N ASP A 33 11.82 -15.20 -2.92
CA ASP A 33 10.39 -15.14 -2.61
C ASP A 33 10.00 -13.69 -2.33
N VAL A 34 9.29 -13.09 -3.27
CA VAL A 34 8.91 -11.67 -3.23
C VAL A 34 7.51 -11.43 -2.64
N ALA A 35 6.85 -12.49 -2.13
CA ALA A 35 5.55 -12.39 -1.49
C ALA A 35 5.67 -11.87 -0.05
N ARG A 36 5.44 -10.56 0.13
CA ARG A 36 5.44 -9.81 1.39
C ARG A 36 4.39 -10.31 2.40
N VAL A 37 3.21 -10.77 1.96
CA VAL A 37 2.13 -11.22 2.86
C VAL A 37 2.48 -12.55 3.53
N HIS A 38 3.34 -13.36 2.92
CA HIS A 38 3.69 -14.69 3.45
C HIS A 38 4.69 -14.64 4.62
N ASP A 39 5.34 -13.50 4.87
CA ASP A 39 6.19 -13.30 6.04
C ASP A 39 5.39 -13.28 7.36
N LEU A 40 4.06 -13.16 7.30
CA LEU A 40 3.16 -13.22 8.46
C LEU A 40 2.85 -14.66 8.91
N ILE A 41 3.29 -15.69 8.18
CA ILE A 41 2.98 -17.10 8.44
C ILE A 41 4.28 -17.89 8.61
N ILE A 42 4.37 -18.70 9.67
CA ILE A 42 5.50 -19.62 9.85
C ILE A 42 5.41 -20.71 8.78
N ARG A 43 6.45 -20.81 7.94
CA ARG A 43 6.56 -21.82 6.86
C ARG A 43 7.73 -22.78 7.13
N PRO A 44 7.65 -24.02 6.62
CA PRO A 44 8.78 -24.95 6.70
C PRO A 44 10.05 -24.37 6.06
N PRO A 45 11.25 -24.74 6.55
CA PRO A 45 12.51 -24.38 5.90
C PRO A 45 12.51 -24.81 4.43
N GLY A 46 12.99 -23.92 3.54
CA GLY A 46 13.04 -24.18 2.10
C GLY A 46 11.70 -24.01 1.36
N TRP A 47 10.61 -23.68 2.06
CA TRP A 47 9.35 -23.34 1.39
C TRP A 47 9.51 -22.04 0.59
N LYS A 48 8.92 -22.01 -0.61
CA LYS A 48 8.85 -20.87 -1.52
C LYS A 48 7.42 -20.71 -2.04
N SER A 49 6.96 -19.47 -2.19
CA SER A 49 5.66 -19.20 -2.81
C SER A 49 5.68 -19.43 -4.33
N ASP A 50 4.51 -19.49 -4.94
CA ASP A 50 4.29 -19.45 -6.41
C ASP A 50 4.66 -18.10 -7.04
N ARG A 51 5.03 -17.11 -6.22
CA ARG A 51 5.51 -15.79 -6.64
C ARG A 51 7.04 -15.68 -6.57
N SER A 52 7.74 -16.76 -6.27
CA SER A 52 9.20 -16.75 -6.17
C SER A 52 9.86 -16.65 -7.54
N ILE A 53 10.90 -15.83 -7.62
CA ILE A 53 11.65 -15.54 -8.85
C ILE A 53 12.97 -16.29 -8.80
N ARG A 54 13.36 -16.95 -9.89
CA ARG A 54 14.64 -17.63 -9.96
C ARG A 54 15.78 -16.62 -10.03
N LEU A 55 16.84 -16.82 -9.25
CA LEU A 55 18.07 -16.05 -9.35
C LEU A 55 19.12 -16.85 -10.12
N ILE A 56 19.74 -16.21 -11.11
CA ILE A 56 20.82 -16.78 -11.91
C ILE A 56 22.11 -16.04 -11.55
N GLY A 57 23.15 -16.77 -11.18
CA GLY A 57 24.44 -16.18 -10.79
C GLY A 57 24.45 -15.52 -9.41
N ALA A 58 23.44 -15.78 -8.56
CA ALA A 58 23.45 -15.33 -7.18
C ALA A 58 24.64 -15.94 -6.44
N GLU A 59 25.50 -15.09 -5.88
CA GLU A 59 26.54 -15.52 -4.97
C GLU A 59 25.90 -15.67 -3.59
N ALA A 60 25.51 -16.88 -3.19
CA ALA A 60 24.87 -17.10 -1.90
C ALA A 60 25.72 -16.51 -0.75
N VAL A 61 25.24 -15.42 -0.13
CA VAL A 61 25.80 -14.90 1.12
C VAL A 61 24.85 -15.31 2.23
N PRO A 62 25.13 -16.40 2.96
CA PRO A 62 24.39 -16.69 4.17
C PRO A 62 24.81 -15.68 5.23
N THR A 63 23.86 -15.05 5.90
CA THR A 63 23.74 -14.91 7.37
C THR A 63 23.06 -13.60 7.77
N ASP A 64 21.82 -13.70 8.22
CA ASP A 64 21.52 -13.68 9.65
C ASP A 64 20.18 -14.39 9.83
N VAL A 65 20.17 -15.38 10.71
CA VAL A 65 18.92 -15.98 11.18
C VAL A 65 18.43 -15.04 12.27
N ALA A 66 17.38 -14.28 12.00
CA ALA A 66 16.68 -13.60 13.08
C ALA A 66 16.26 -14.66 14.12
N PRO A 67 16.15 -14.34 15.43
CA PRO A 67 15.89 -15.33 16.49
C PRO A 67 14.66 -16.22 16.27
N ASN A 68 13.79 -15.86 15.34
CA ASN A 68 12.61 -16.58 14.88
C ASN A 68 12.85 -17.56 13.70
N GLY A 69 14.09 -17.77 13.24
CA GLY A 69 14.39 -18.73 12.16
C GLY A 69 14.23 -18.18 10.74
N ILE A 70 13.86 -16.91 10.56
CA ILE A 70 13.65 -16.31 9.23
C ILE A 70 15.01 -15.93 8.62
N ARG A 71 15.35 -16.53 7.47
CA ARG A 71 16.55 -16.16 6.68
C ARG A 71 16.35 -14.76 6.09
N GLY A 72 17.37 -13.92 6.22
CA GLY A 72 17.34 -12.50 5.85
C GLY A 72 16.86 -12.21 4.43
N HIS A 73 16.12 -11.11 4.31
CA HIS A 73 15.73 -10.55 3.03
C HIS A 73 16.96 -10.03 2.27
N LEU A 74 16.96 -10.23 0.96
CA LEU A 74 17.95 -9.69 0.04
C LEU A 74 17.27 -8.68 -0.87
N SER A 75 17.98 -7.60 -1.17
CA SER A 75 17.68 -6.77 -2.33
C SER A 75 18.60 -7.20 -3.47
N VAL A 76 18.00 -7.31 -4.66
CA VAL A 76 18.65 -7.76 -5.88
C VAL A 76 18.46 -6.69 -6.95
N VAL A 77 19.54 -6.41 -7.67
CA VAL A 77 19.52 -5.68 -8.94
C VAL A 77 20.11 -6.60 -10.01
N GLY A 78 19.47 -6.66 -11.16
CA GLY A 78 19.91 -7.54 -12.23
C GLY A 78 19.14 -7.35 -13.52
N ILE A 79 19.41 -8.21 -14.50
CA ILE A 79 18.72 -8.22 -15.79
C ILE A 79 17.56 -9.20 -15.76
N TRP A 80 16.37 -8.72 -16.17
CA TRP A 80 15.19 -9.56 -16.27
C TRP A 80 15.32 -10.57 -17.42
N ARG A 81 15.14 -11.85 -17.10
CA ARG A 81 15.16 -12.99 -18.01
C ARG A 81 13.88 -13.78 -17.77
N ASP A 82 12.78 -13.37 -18.39
CA ASP A 82 11.47 -14.05 -18.40
C ASP A 82 11.20 -14.97 -17.18
N GLU A 83 10.69 -14.38 -16.09
CA GLU A 83 10.47 -15.02 -14.77
C GLU A 83 11.72 -15.33 -13.94
N SER A 84 12.90 -14.88 -14.37
CA SER A 84 14.14 -14.96 -13.61
C SER A 84 14.94 -13.67 -13.67
N ILE A 85 15.88 -13.53 -12.74
CA ILE A 85 16.81 -12.39 -12.69
C ILE A 85 18.23 -12.93 -12.79
N GLU A 86 18.96 -12.47 -13.81
CA GLU A 86 20.40 -12.59 -13.88
C GLU A 86 21.01 -11.53 -12.96
N VAL A 87 21.58 -11.97 -11.85
CA VAL A 87 21.98 -11.10 -10.74
C VAL A 87 23.25 -10.33 -11.11
N GLU A 88 23.18 -9.00 -11.07
CA GLU A 88 24.34 -8.12 -11.20
C GLU A 88 24.88 -7.71 -9.82
N ALA A 89 23.97 -7.45 -8.89
CA ALA A 89 24.29 -7.04 -7.53
C ALA A 89 23.23 -7.53 -6.56
N GLN A 90 23.67 -7.89 -5.35
CA GLN A 90 22.80 -8.25 -4.25
C GLN A 90 23.34 -7.69 -2.94
N ARG A 91 22.44 -7.39 -2.01
CA ARG A 91 22.79 -6.93 -0.67
C ARG A 91 21.76 -7.40 0.33
N GLN A 92 22.17 -7.53 1.58
CA GLN A 92 21.22 -7.74 2.68
C GLN A 92 20.30 -6.52 2.78
N GLU A 93 19.00 -6.76 2.74
CA GLU A 93 18.01 -5.70 2.87
C GLU A 93 17.59 -5.58 4.33
N ARG A 94 17.74 -4.38 4.90
CA ARG A 94 17.03 -4.03 6.12
C ARG A 94 15.63 -3.67 5.69
N LEU A 95 14.64 -4.49 6.08
CA LEU A 95 13.23 -4.22 5.80
C LEU A 95 12.94 -2.74 6.04
N PRO A 96 12.55 -1.98 5.00
CA PRO A 96 12.18 -0.59 5.18
C PRO A 96 11.07 -0.53 6.22
N ARG A 97 11.22 0.28 7.27
CA ARG A 97 10.08 0.61 8.12
C ARG A 97 9.04 1.26 7.20
N GLU A 98 7.84 0.69 7.12
CA GLU A 98 6.76 1.34 6.42
C GLU A 98 6.54 2.71 7.09
N SER A 99 6.90 3.77 6.37
CA SER A 99 6.60 5.13 6.80
C SER A 99 5.11 5.34 6.55
N HIS A 100 4.29 5.04 7.55
CA HIS A 100 2.91 5.51 7.51
C HIS A 100 2.92 7.04 7.57
N PRO A 101 2.05 7.72 6.81
CA PRO A 101 1.91 9.16 6.95
C PRO A 101 1.62 9.48 8.42
N GLU A 102 2.44 10.36 8.99
CA GLU A 102 2.19 10.88 10.33
C GLU A 102 1.05 11.90 10.20
N TRP A 103 -0.19 11.45 10.39
CA TRP A 103 -1.38 12.30 10.37
C TRP A 103 -1.42 13.20 11.60
N ARG A 104 -0.51 14.18 11.67
CA ARG A 104 -0.40 15.11 12.80
C ARG A 104 -1.17 16.40 12.58
N ASP A 105 -1.20 16.92 11.36
CA ASP A 105 -1.76 18.25 11.08
C ASP A 105 -3.08 18.14 10.31
N PRO A 106 -4.25 18.24 10.98
CA PRO A 106 -5.55 18.22 10.31
C PRO A 106 -5.64 19.33 9.26
N LEU A 107 -6.30 19.02 8.16
CA LEU A 107 -6.36 19.90 6.99
C LEU A 107 -7.27 21.11 7.20
N CYS A 108 -8.23 21.00 8.13
CA CYS A 108 -9.10 22.10 8.51
C CYS A 108 -8.37 23.02 9.50
N PRO A 109 -8.66 24.33 9.48
CA PRO A 109 -8.24 25.20 10.58
C PRO A 109 -8.88 24.70 11.89
N PRO A 110 -8.19 24.86 13.03
CA PRO A 110 -8.76 24.53 14.33
C PRO A 110 -10.01 25.37 14.61
N PRO A 111 -11.01 24.83 15.30
CA PRO A 111 -12.19 25.56 15.71
C PRO A 111 -11.84 26.64 16.75
N HIS A 112 -12.79 27.53 17.03
CA HIS A 112 -12.60 28.61 18.01
C HIS A 112 -12.41 28.02 19.42
N GLY A 113 -11.19 28.15 19.96
CA GLY A 113 -10.79 27.49 21.22
C GLY A 113 -9.80 26.34 21.04
N GLY A 114 -9.49 25.98 19.79
CA GLY A 114 -8.55 24.90 19.46
C GLY A 114 -9.22 23.54 19.33
N TRP A 115 -8.47 22.55 18.83
CA TRP A 115 -8.91 21.16 18.84
C TRP A 115 -9.08 20.67 20.28
N ARG A 116 -10.11 19.84 20.51
CA ARG A 116 -10.41 19.36 21.85
C ARG A 116 -9.26 18.54 22.44
N HIS A 117 -8.94 18.83 23.69
CA HIS A 117 -7.87 18.19 24.47
C HIS A 117 -8.36 16.97 25.27
N HIS A 118 -7.44 16.08 25.63
CA HIS A 118 -7.67 14.91 26.50
C HIS A 118 -8.74 13.92 26.02
N VAL A 119 -8.94 13.85 24.71
CA VAL A 119 -9.77 12.81 24.10
C VAL A 119 -8.83 11.79 23.48
N ARG A 120 -8.73 10.63 24.13
CA ARG A 120 -8.17 9.42 23.54
C ARG A 120 -9.32 8.46 23.30
N ASP A 121 -9.24 7.75 22.18
CA ASP A 121 -10.29 6.83 21.75
C ASP A 121 -11.56 7.61 21.41
N LEU A 122 -11.48 8.44 20.35
CA LEU A 122 -12.65 9.06 19.71
C LEU A 122 -13.81 8.07 19.73
N ASP A 123 -14.91 8.46 20.38
CA ASP A 123 -16.06 7.60 20.58
C ASP A 123 -16.66 7.20 19.22
N VAL A 124 -16.38 5.97 18.81
CA VAL A 124 -16.83 5.37 17.55
C VAL A 124 -18.18 4.66 17.71
N ASP A 125 -18.91 4.90 18.80
CA ASP A 125 -20.28 4.37 19.00
C ASP A 125 -21.28 4.89 17.96
N ILE A 126 -20.86 5.84 17.10
CA ILE A 126 -21.60 6.19 15.89
C ILE A 126 -21.45 5.08 14.86
N ASP A 127 -22.57 4.47 14.51
CA ASP A 127 -22.65 3.61 13.34
C ASP A 127 -22.46 4.44 12.06
N PHE A 128 -21.25 4.40 11.51
CA PHE A 128 -20.94 4.97 10.21
C PHE A 128 -21.44 4.11 9.04
N GLY A 129 -21.95 2.90 9.29
CA GLY A 129 -22.32 1.93 8.27
C GLY A 129 -23.30 2.48 7.25
N ASP A 130 -24.34 3.19 7.66
CA ASP A 130 -25.30 3.83 6.74
C ASP A 130 -24.67 4.96 5.92
N LEU A 131 -23.75 5.73 6.52
CA LEU A 131 -23.06 6.84 5.86
C LEU A 131 -22.03 6.37 4.83
N GLU A 132 -21.35 5.26 5.12
CA GLU A 132 -20.43 4.62 4.21
C GLU A 132 -21.18 3.89 3.10
N SER A 133 -22.26 3.18 3.44
CA SER A 133 -23.09 2.44 2.46
C SER A 133 -23.83 3.36 1.51
N SER A 134 -24.26 4.54 1.96
CA SER A 134 -24.87 5.57 1.10
C SER A 134 -23.84 6.35 0.27
N GLY A 135 -22.54 6.20 0.55
CA GLY A 135 -21.46 6.94 -0.10
C GLY A 135 -21.34 8.41 0.35
N ALA A 136 -22.01 8.79 1.44
CA ALA A 136 -21.90 10.13 2.01
C ALA A 136 -20.52 10.36 2.66
N ILE A 137 -19.94 9.31 3.24
CA ILE A 137 -18.53 9.27 3.65
C ILE A 137 -17.76 8.43 2.64
N VAL A 138 -16.79 9.05 1.97
CA VAL A 138 -15.89 8.34 1.04
C VAL A 138 -14.76 7.67 1.80
N HIS A 139 -14.21 8.37 2.79
CA HIS A 139 -13.13 7.84 3.62
C HIS A 139 -13.01 8.59 4.94
N ARG A 140 -12.42 7.94 5.95
CA ARG A 140 -12.17 8.51 7.27
C ARG A 140 -10.76 8.17 7.77
N VAL A 141 -10.15 9.13 8.43
CA VAL A 141 -8.80 9.02 9.02
C VAL A 141 -8.77 9.74 10.35
N ILE A 142 -8.07 9.19 11.34
CA ILE A 142 -7.85 9.86 12.63
C ILE A 142 -6.50 10.56 12.59
N PHE A 143 -6.53 11.89 12.72
CA PHE A 143 -5.34 12.70 12.90
C PHE A 143 -5.04 12.85 14.39
N ARG A 144 -3.75 12.80 14.75
CA ARG A 144 -3.22 12.92 16.11
C ARG A 144 -2.21 14.06 16.20
N PRO A 145 -2.67 15.33 16.33
CA PRO A 145 -1.78 16.48 16.48
C PRO A 145 -0.86 16.42 17.69
N SER A 146 -1.31 15.78 18.75
CA SER A 146 -0.51 15.48 19.95
C SER A 146 -0.91 14.09 20.49
N PRO A 147 -0.18 13.54 21.47
CA PRO A 147 -0.53 12.27 22.10
C PRO A 147 -1.90 12.22 22.78
N ASP A 148 -2.57 13.34 23.02
CA ASP A 148 -3.84 13.45 23.74
C ASP A 148 -4.95 14.16 22.94
N HIS A 149 -4.72 14.39 21.64
CA HIS A 149 -5.69 14.96 20.71
C HIS A 149 -5.97 13.96 19.58
N GLU A 150 -7.25 13.69 19.35
CA GLU A 150 -7.70 12.99 18.16
C GLU A 150 -8.74 13.83 17.41
N VAL A 151 -8.53 13.96 16.10
CA VAL A 151 -9.41 14.68 15.18
C VAL A 151 -9.87 13.70 14.11
N LEU A 152 -11.18 13.53 13.99
CA LEU A 152 -11.78 12.75 12.91
C LEU A 152 -11.76 13.58 11.63
N VAL A 153 -10.96 13.14 10.66
CA VAL A 153 -10.94 13.71 9.32
C VAL A 153 -11.79 12.85 8.38
N VAL A 154 -12.79 13.46 7.76
CA VAL A 154 -13.74 12.79 6.86
C VAL A 154 -13.59 13.38 5.46
N ALA A 155 -13.26 12.54 4.47
CA ALA A 155 -13.36 12.88 3.07
C ALA A 155 -14.78 12.59 2.58
N ALA A 156 -15.47 13.61 2.06
CA ALA A 156 -16.87 13.52 1.65
C ALA A 156 -17.12 14.23 0.31
N THR A 157 -18.14 13.81 -0.42
CA THR A 157 -18.60 14.47 -1.65
C THR A 157 -19.45 15.71 -1.35
N ASP A 158 -20.24 15.69 -0.27
CA ASP A 158 -20.97 16.85 0.27
C ASP A 158 -20.45 17.23 1.66
N VAL A 159 -19.51 18.18 1.67
CA VAL A 159 -18.83 18.65 2.88
C VAL A 159 -19.81 19.29 3.86
N ASP A 160 -20.77 20.09 3.37
CA ASP A 160 -21.64 20.87 4.23
C ASP A 160 -22.73 20.00 4.87
N ALA A 161 -23.29 19.04 4.12
CA ALA A 161 -24.20 18.06 4.69
C ALA A 161 -23.50 17.22 5.78
N MET A 162 -22.28 16.77 5.50
CA MET A 162 -21.56 15.91 6.44
C MET A 162 -21.12 16.67 7.71
N LYS A 163 -20.72 17.94 7.57
CA LYS A 163 -20.52 18.83 8.73
C LYS A 163 -21.78 18.95 9.56
N ARG A 164 -22.94 19.27 8.96
CA ARG A 164 -24.21 19.42 9.71
C ARG A 164 -24.57 18.14 10.47
N GLN A 165 -24.35 16.99 9.86
CA GLN A 165 -24.70 15.70 10.44
C GLN A 165 -23.77 15.30 11.60
N LEU A 166 -22.45 15.45 11.43
CA LEU A 166 -21.48 14.93 12.38
C LEU A 166 -21.03 15.92 13.46
N SER A 167 -21.19 17.24 13.25
CA SER A 167 -20.68 18.25 14.20
C SER A 167 -21.27 18.11 15.60
N LYS A 168 -22.50 17.60 15.73
CA LYS A 168 -23.14 17.36 17.03
C LYS A 168 -22.45 16.25 17.82
N HIS A 169 -21.90 15.25 17.13
CA HIS A 169 -21.30 14.08 17.77
C HIS A 169 -19.79 14.26 17.98
N PHE A 170 -19.14 15.10 17.16
CA PHE A 170 -17.72 15.42 17.27
C PHE A 170 -17.47 16.92 17.44
N PRO A 171 -17.92 17.53 18.55
CA PRO A 171 -17.68 18.94 18.82
C PRO A 171 -16.17 19.19 18.96
N ASP A 172 -15.67 20.18 18.20
CA ASP A 172 -14.27 20.59 18.16
C ASP A 172 -13.26 19.47 17.85
N GLN A 173 -13.72 18.42 17.15
CA GLN A 173 -12.92 17.24 16.78
C GLN A 173 -13.20 16.74 15.35
N LEU A 174 -14.03 17.45 14.59
CA LEU A 174 -14.39 17.09 13.22
C LEU A 174 -13.68 18.00 12.21
N CYS A 175 -13.03 17.39 11.24
CA CYS A 175 -12.58 18.04 10.02
C CYS A 175 -13.18 17.33 8.81
N VAL A 176 -14.07 18.00 8.07
CA VAL A 176 -14.60 17.44 6.82
C VAL A 176 -13.92 18.14 5.64
N VAL A 177 -13.33 17.34 4.76
CA VAL A 177 -12.66 17.78 3.54
C VAL A 177 -13.37 17.25 2.30
N PRO A 178 -13.34 17.99 1.18
CA PRO A 178 -13.89 17.48 -0.07
C PRO A 178 -13.06 16.27 -0.55
N SER A 179 -13.73 15.23 -1.01
CA SER A 179 -13.08 14.13 -1.73
C SER A 179 -13.15 14.38 -3.24
N PRO A 180 -12.05 14.16 -3.99
CA PRO A 180 -12.08 14.17 -5.45
C PRO A 180 -12.66 12.88 -6.02
N PHE A 181 -12.93 11.88 -5.17
CA PHE A 181 -13.40 10.56 -5.56
C PHE A 181 -14.74 10.24 -4.91
N THR A 182 -15.44 9.26 -5.48
CA THR A 182 -16.67 8.68 -4.92
C THR A 182 -16.43 7.25 -4.44
N CYS A 183 -17.29 6.73 -3.56
CA CYS A 183 -17.26 5.31 -3.19
C CYS A 183 -17.38 4.41 -4.41
N ALA A 184 -18.26 4.75 -5.36
CA ALA A 184 -18.46 4.00 -6.59
C ALA A 184 -17.17 3.86 -7.42
N GLN A 185 -16.36 4.93 -7.53
CA GLN A 185 -15.07 4.87 -8.23
C GLN A 185 -14.06 3.95 -7.52
N LEU A 186 -14.03 3.98 -6.18
CA LEU A 186 -13.17 3.09 -5.40
C LEU A 186 -13.62 1.62 -5.53
N ASP A 187 -14.93 1.37 -5.53
CA ASP A 187 -15.51 0.03 -5.65
C ASP A 187 -15.33 -0.57 -7.04
N GLU A 188 -15.58 0.21 -8.10
CA GLU A 188 -15.32 -0.20 -9.48
C GLU A 188 -13.86 -0.62 -9.67
N LEU A 189 -12.92 0.16 -9.11
CA LEU A 189 -11.51 -0.15 -9.17
C LEU A 189 -11.19 -1.45 -8.40
N ARG A 190 -11.77 -1.66 -7.21
CA ARG A 190 -11.63 -2.92 -6.46
C ARG A 190 -12.18 -4.12 -7.25
N ASP A 191 -13.28 -3.93 -7.96
CA ASP A 191 -13.89 -5.00 -8.76
C ASP A 191 -13.01 -5.37 -9.96
N VAL A 192 -12.41 -4.39 -10.66
CA VAL A 192 -11.43 -4.66 -11.73
C VAL A 192 -10.20 -5.39 -11.18
N LEU A 193 -9.64 -4.95 -10.05
CA LEU A 193 -8.50 -5.63 -9.43
C LEU A 193 -8.85 -7.05 -8.98
N ARG A 194 -10.06 -7.27 -8.45
CA ARG A 194 -10.54 -8.60 -8.06
C ARG A 194 -10.71 -9.51 -9.27
N ALA A 195 -11.30 -8.99 -10.36
CA ALA A 195 -11.50 -9.74 -11.59
C ALA A 195 -10.17 -10.17 -12.23
N ASN A 196 -9.16 -9.29 -12.17
CA ASN A 196 -7.83 -9.55 -12.75
C ASN A 196 -6.81 -10.12 -11.75
N TRP A 197 -7.23 -10.51 -10.54
CA TRP A 197 -6.31 -10.88 -9.44
C TRP A 197 -5.24 -11.90 -9.86
N ARG A 198 -5.65 -12.94 -10.58
CA ARG A 198 -4.75 -14.01 -11.05
C ARG A 198 -3.90 -13.56 -12.22
N ASP A 199 -4.52 -12.98 -13.24
CA ASP A 199 -3.86 -12.62 -14.50
C ASP A 199 -2.82 -11.51 -14.28
N TRP A 200 -3.11 -10.58 -13.37
CA TRP A 200 -2.20 -9.51 -12.98
C TRP A 200 -1.26 -9.89 -11.83
N ARG A 201 -1.30 -11.16 -11.39
CA ARG A 201 -0.47 -11.70 -10.30
C ARG A 201 -0.46 -10.77 -9.08
N LEU A 202 -1.63 -10.33 -8.65
CA LEU A 202 -1.76 -9.46 -7.48
C LEU A 202 -1.38 -10.23 -6.22
N GLU A 203 -0.58 -9.59 -5.37
CA GLU A 203 -0.33 -10.05 -4.01
C GLU A 203 -1.45 -9.59 -3.07
N SER A 204 -1.73 -8.30 -3.10
CA SER A 204 -2.76 -7.66 -2.30
C SER A 204 -3.25 -6.38 -2.97
N PHE A 205 -4.43 -5.92 -2.55
CA PHE A 205 -4.84 -4.54 -2.72
C PHE A 205 -5.70 -4.10 -1.54
N GLY A 206 -5.78 -2.80 -1.30
CA GLY A 206 -6.57 -2.24 -0.21
C GLY A 206 -6.68 -0.73 -0.28
N THR A 207 -7.57 -0.18 0.52
CA THR A 207 -7.73 1.28 0.67
C THR A 207 -6.59 1.81 1.54
N GLY A 208 -5.84 2.77 1.01
CA GLY A 208 -4.95 3.61 1.80
C GLY A 208 -5.47 5.05 1.87
N SER A 209 -4.85 5.84 2.73
CA SER A 209 -5.10 7.28 2.84
C SER A 209 -3.76 8.01 2.76
N ASP A 210 -3.74 9.11 2.02
CA ASP A 210 -2.55 9.94 1.95
C ASP A 210 -2.47 10.94 3.12
N ALA A 211 -1.47 11.82 3.06
CA ALA A 211 -1.30 12.85 4.09
C ALA A 211 -2.44 13.87 4.10
N GLN A 212 -3.23 13.94 3.03
CA GLN A 212 -4.39 14.80 2.85
C GLN A 212 -5.71 14.05 3.15
N ALA A 213 -5.63 12.92 3.85
CA ALA A 213 -6.77 12.06 4.17
C ALA A 213 -7.57 11.61 2.93
N GLN A 214 -7.00 11.74 1.73
CA GLN A 214 -7.67 11.33 0.51
C GLN A 214 -7.49 9.83 0.30
N PRO A 215 -8.57 9.11 -0.01
CA PRO A 215 -8.49 7.68 -0.26
C PRO A 215 -7.80 7.42 -1.59
N PHE A 216 -7.04 6.34 -1.62
CA PHE A 216 -6.56 5.73 -2.85
C PHE A 216 -6.60 4.21 -2.71
N ILE A 217 -6.64 3.49 -3.82
CA ILE A 217 -6.44 2.05 -3.82
C ILE A 217 -4.96 1.76 -4.03
N MET A 218 -4.35 1.08 -3.07
CA MET A 218 -3.02 0.54 -3.19
C MET A 218 -3.12 -0.87 -3.78
N ALA A 219 -2.47 -1.12 -4.92
CA ALA A 219 -2.36 -2.46 -5.48
C ALA A 219 -0.88 -2.90 -5.51
N GLN A 220 -0.64 -4.15 -5.12
CA GLN A 220 0.69 -4.74 -5.02
C GLN A 220 0.81 -5.91 -6.01
N PRO A 221 1.03 -5.66 -7.30
CA PRO A 221 1.32 -6.73 -8.26
C PRO A 221 2.75 -7.27 -8.07
N ILE A 222 3.05 -8.45 -8.61
CA ILE A 222 4.45 -8.88 -8.71
C ILE A 222 5.21 -8.00 -9.73
N GLN A 223 4.59 -7.76 -10.89
CA GLN A 223 5.11 -6.94 -11.98
C GLN A 223 3.94 -6.14 -12.59
N VAL A 224 4.23 -4.92 -13.05
CA VAL A 224 3.26 -4.13 -13.82
C VAL A 224 3.35 -4.54 -15.30
N THR A 225 2.25 -5.03 -15.85
CA THR A 225 2.15 -5.38 -17.27
C THR A 225 1.77 -4.16 -18.12
N ALA A 226 2.01 -4.23 -19.42
CA ALA A 226 1.59 -3.17 -20.35
C ALA A 226 0.07 -2.94 -20.34
N GLU A 227 -0.71 -4.03 -20.22
CA GLU A 227 -2.17 -3.97 -20.09
C GLU A 227 -2.61 -3.25 -18.82
N MET A 228 -2.03 -3.63 -17.66
CA MET A 228 -2.30 -2.97 -16.39
C MET A 228 -1.92 -1.50 -16.42
N ALA A 229 -0.78 -1.16 -17.01
CA ALA A 229 -0.35 0.23 -17.15
C ALA A 229 -1.29 1.05 -18.04
N ALA A 230 -1.72 0.49 -19.18
CA ALA A 230 -2.67 1.14 -20.07
C ALA A 230 -4.02 1.37 -19.40
N TRP A 231 -4.51 0.39 -18.62
CA TRP A 231 -5.71 0.55 -17.81
C TRP A 231 -5.53 1.62 -16.72
N ALA A 232 -4.42 1.58 -15.98
CA ALA A 232 -4.13 2.54 -14.92
C ALA A 232 -4.08 3.98 -15.43
N ASP A 233 -3.57 4.20 -16.65
CA ASP A 233 -3.52 5.51 -17.32
C ASP A 233 -4.93 6.05 -17.69
N THR A 234 -5.99 5.24 -17.63
CA THR A 234 -7.39 5.70 -17.81
C THR A 234 -8.04 6.22 -16.52
N LEU A 235 -7.40 5.98 -15.37
CA LEU A 235 -7.97 6.31 -14.08
C LEU A 235 -7.67 7.78 -13.70
N PRO A 236 -8.52 8.41 -12.88
CA PRO A 236 -8.20 9.70 -12.28
C PRO A 236 -6.87 9.67 -11.52
N ASP A 237 -6.09 10.73 -11.67
CA ASP A 237 -4.81 10.90 -10.97
C ASP A 237 -4.98 10.72 -9.46
N GLY A 238 -4.11 9.89 -8.87
CA GLY A 238 -4.09 9.65 -7.43
C GLY A 238 -5.06 8.57 -6.92
N LEU A 239 -6.01 8.09 -7.75
CA LEU A 239 -6.97 7.06 -7.35
C LEU A 239 -6.31 5.69 -7.15
N LEU A 240 -5.35 5.33 -7.99
CA LEU A 240 -4.58 4.08 -7.92
C LEU A 240 -3.12 4.36 -7.59
N ARG A 241 -2.54 3.54 -6.69
CA ARG A 241 -1.10 3.49 -6.45
C ARG A 241 -0.59 2.07 -6.64
N LEU A 242 0.27 1.88 -7.63
CA LEU A 242 0.94 0.61 -7.89
C LEU A 242 2.23 0.52 -7.05
N ARG A 243 2.39 -0.55 -6.29
CA ARG A 243 3.60 -0.86 -5.52
C ARG A 243 4.10 -2.26 -5.88
N PRO A 244 4.62 -2.47 -7.09
CA PRO A 244 5.02 -3.80 -7.52
C PRO A 244 6.13 -4.39 -6.65
N ALA A 245 6.26 -5.71 -6.69
CA ALA A 245 7.36 -6.41 -6.05
C ALA A 245 8.68 -6.20 -6.82
N ILE A 246 8.61 -6.20 -8.14
CA ILE A 246 9.72 -5.97 -9.07
C ILE A 246 9.51 -4.63 -9.76
N SER A 247 10.56 -3.82 -9.88
CA SER A 247 10.48 -2.52 -10.56
C SER A 247 11.69 -2.34 -11.48
N PRO A 248 11.56 -1.58 -12.58
CA PRO A 248 12.72 -1.14 -13.33
C PRO A 248 13.64 -0.27 -12.45
N VAL A 249 14.91 -0.19 -12.84
CA VAL A 249 15.94 0.64 -12.18
C VAL A 249 16.02 2.02 -12.80
#